data_AF-A0A420ILJ3-F1
#
_entry.id   AF-A0A420ILJ3-F1
#
_cell.length_a   1.000
_cell.length_b   1.000
_cell.length_c   1.000
_cell.angle_alpha   90.00
_cell.angle_beta   90.00
_cell.angle_gamma   90.00
#
_symmetry.space_group_name_H-M   'P 1'
#
loop_
_entity.id
_entity.type
_entity.pdbx_description
1 polymer ?
#
loop_
_entity_poly.entity_id
_entity_poly.type
_entity_poly.pdbx_seq_one_letter_code
_entity_poly.pdbx_strand_id
1 'polypeptide(L)'
;MISNGTGFDDIRNVWKYIDPQKTEKPSIPTLSARPGPMDINPTVTTVSKLSPAELEDFKYRNSLWKDEKIDIQEVERRLEAVQNKILGSISENLLPQLKRSTTVVEILQHLNDRFRPTDQARKQ
;
A
#
# COMPACT_ATOMS: atom_id res chain seq x y z
N MET A 1 -21.41 -20.13 11.16
CA MET A 1 -19.97 -20.16 11.49
C MET A 1 -19.31 -19.06 10.69
N ILE A 2 -18.93 -17.96 11.36
CA ILE A 2 -18.32 -16.79 10.72
C ILE A 2 -16.83 -17.08 10.60
N SER A 3 -16.38 -17.28 9.37
CA SER A 3 -14.96 -17.44 9.04
C SER A 3 -14.25 -16.10 9.23
N ASN A 4 -13.57 -15.95 10.37
CA ASN A 4 -12.61 -14.87 10.63
C ASN A 4 -11.35 -15.09 9.77
N GLY A 5 -11.47 -14.80 8.47
CA GLY A 5 -10.37 -14.86 7.51
C GLY A 5 -10.24 -13.53 6.78
N THR A 6 -10.01 -12.43 7.50
CA THR A 6 -9.82 -11.10 6.88
C THR A 6 -8.74 -10.34 7.63
N GLY A 7 -7.51 -10.43 7.14
CA GLY A 7 -6.39 -9.60 7.61
C GLY A 7 -5.27 -9.58 6.57
N PHE A 8 -4.88 -10.76 6.07
CA PHE A 8 -3.77 -10.90 5.13
C PHE A 8 -4.17 -10.79 3.64
N ASP A 9 -5.35 -11.27 3.25
CA ASP A 9 -5.82 -11.17 1.85
C ASP A 9 -6.25 -9.74 1.46
N ASP A 10 -6.46 -8.88 2.46
CA ASP A 10 -6.98 -7.53 2.25
C ASP A 10 -5.91 -6.55 1.75
N ILE A 11 -4.73 -6.55 2.40
CA ILE A 11 -3.63 -5.63 2.07
C ILE A 11 -3.12 -5.88 0.64
N ARG A 12 -3.03 -7.14 0.20
CA ARG A 12 -2.55 -7.52 -1.13
C ARG A 12 -3.54 -7.21 -2.26
N ASN A 13 -4.78 -6.83 -1.93
CA ASN A 13 -5.77 -6.44 -2.91
C ASN A 13 -5.46 -5.05 -3.48
N VAL A 14 -4.54 -5.01 -4.45
CA VAL A 14 -4.07 -3.77 -5.11
C VAL A 14 -5.23 -2.94 -5.66
N TRP A 15 -6.32 -3.58 -6.10
CA TRP A 15 -7.51 -2.91 -6.62
C TRP A 15 -8.03 -1.86 -5.63
N LYS A 16 -7.95 -2.13 -4.32
CA LYS A 16 -8.43 -1.21 -3.29
C LYS A 16 -7.76 0.16 -3.32
N TYR A 17 -6.51 0.25 -3.83
CA TYR A 17 -5.68 1.46 -3.91
C TYR A 17 -5.73 2.16 -5.27
N ILE A 18 -6.20 1.47 -6.32
CA ILE A 18 -6.18 1.97 -7.70
C ILE A 18 -7.57 2.19 -8.29
N ASP A 19 -8.63 1.79 -7.59
CA ASP A 19 -10.02 1.92 -8.06
C ASP A 19 -10.36 3.39 -8.35
N PRO A 20 -10.53 3.78 -9.63
CA PRO A 20 -10.77 5.17 -10.01
C PRO A 20 -12.20 5.63 -9.65
N GLN A 21 -13.11 4.72 -9.29
CA GLN A 21 -14.48 5.03 -8.91
C GLN A 21 -14.61 5.43 -7.44
N LYS A 22 -13.60 5.14 -6.61
CA LYS A 22 -13.60 5.55 -5.21
C LYS A 22 -13.34 7.05 -5.09
N THR A 23 -14.23 7.72 -4.37
CA THR A 23 -14.14 9.15 -4.08
C THR A 23 -13.06 9.44 -3.04
N GLU A 24 -12.85 8.51 -2.10
CA GLU A 24 -11.76 8.56 -1.13
C GLU A 24 -10.50 7.94 -1.71
N LYS A 25 -9.40 8.70 -1.69
CA LYS A 25 -8.08 8.22 -2.12
C LYS A 25 -7.51 7.31 -1.04
N PRO A 26 -7.42 5.99 -1.28
CA PRO A 26 -6.94 5.04 -0.28
C PRO A 26 -5.44 5.27 -0.07
N SER A 27 -5.02 5.44 1.19
CA SER A 27 -3.61 5.50 1.55
C SER A 27 -3.04 4.09 1.70
N ILE A 28 -1.82 3.86 1.20
CA ILE A 28 -1.05 2.66 1.52
C ILE A 28 -0.83 2.65 3.06
N PRO A 29 -1.00 1.50 3.74
CA PRO A 29 -0.73 1.41 5.16
C PRO A 29 0.71 1.85 5.50
N THR A 30 0.85 2.66 6.54
CA THR A 30 2.16 3.04 7.06
C THR A 30 2.70 1.93 7.97
N LEU A 31 3.94 1.49 7.72
CA LEU A 31 4.59 0.48 8.54
C LEU A 31 4.67 0.94 10.01
N SER A 32 4.20 0.09 10.92
CA SER A 32 4.30 0.31 12.35
C SER A 32 5.76 0.43 12.83
N ALA A 33 5.98 1.10 13.96
CA ALA A 33 7.31 1.20 14.55
C ALA A 33 7.84 -0.20 14.88
N ARG A 34 9.11 -0.45 14.52
CA ARG A 34 9.74 -1.74 14.80
C ARG A 34 9.76 -1.99 16.31
N PRO A 35 9.32 -3.17 16.78
CA PRO A 35 9.35 -3.49 18.21
C PRO A 35 10.79 -3.45 18.73
N GLY A 36 10.96 -2.77 19.86
CA GLY A 36 12.17 -2.69 20.65
C GLY A 36 12.06 -3.47 21.97
N PRO A 37 13.18 -3.64 22.71
CA PRO A 37 13.18 -4.33 24.00
C PRO A 37 12.25 -3.69 25.04
N MET A 38 12.12 -2.35 24.99
CA MET A 38 11.27 -1.57 25.90
C MET A 38 9.77 -1.84 25.70
N ASP A 39 9.37 -2.32 24.52
CA ASP A 39 7.97 -2.70 24.23
C ASP A 39 7.58 -4.05 24.88
N ILE A 40 8.58 -4.81 25.34
CA ILE A 40 8.41 -6.07 26.06
C ILE A 40 8.60 -5.84 27.56
N ASN A 41 9.72 -5.21 27.92
CA ASN A 41 10.04 -4.86 29.29
C ASN A 41 10.54 -3.41 29.37
N PRO A 42 9.78 -2.49 29.97
CA PRO A 42 10.13 -1.06 30.02
C PRO A 42 11.46 -0.75 30.71
N THR A 43 11.95 -1.68 31.55
CA THR A 43 13.21 -1.52 32.30
C THR A 43 14.45 -1.92 31.50
N VAL A 44 14.26 -2.54 30.33
CA VAL A 44 15.33 -3.09 29.51
C VAL A 44 15.49 -2.27 28.23
N THR A 45 16.69 -1.73 28.03
CA THR A 45 17.04 -0.96 26.82
C THR A 45 17.69 -1.80 25.72
N THR A 46 18.10 -3.04 26.02
CA THR A 46 18.87 -3.90 25.11
C THR A 46 18.33 -5.33 25.10
N VAL A 47 18.22 -5.93 23.90
CA VAL A 47 17.68 -7.29 23.71
C VAL A 47 18.37 -8.35 24.57
N SER A 48 19.67 -8.23 24.80
CA SER A 48 20.48 -9.18 25.58
C SER A 48 20.16 -9.23 27.07
N LYS A 49 19.41 -8.24 27.59
CA LYS A 49 18.96 -8.21 28.99
C LYS A 49 17.55 -8.78 29.17
N LEU A 50 16.90 -9.20 28.09
CA LEU A 50 15.62 -9.89 28.15
C LEU A 50 15.83 -11.30 28.69
N SER A 51 14.93 -11.74 29.57
CA SER A 51 14.83 -13.13 29.97
C SER A 51 14.49 -14.02 28.77
N PRO A 52 14.71 -15.35 28.84
CA PRO A 52 14.40 -16.26 27.74
C PRO A 52 12.94 -16.15 27.25
N ALA A 53 11.98 -15.99 28.15
CA ALA A 53 10.56 -15.85 27.81
C ALA A 53 10.28 -14.51 27.09
N GLU A 54 10.85 -13.40 27.58
CA GLU A 54 10.72 -12.08 26.96
C GLU A 54 11.42 -12.04 25.59
N LEU A 55 12.52 -12.79 25.42
CA LEU A 55 13.22 -12.91 24.15
C LEU A 55 12.36 -13.65 23.11
N GLU A 56 11.59 -14.66 23.52
CA GLU A 56 10.64 -15.33 22.62
C GLU A 56 9.50 -14.38 22.20
N ASP A 57 8.92 -13.62 23.13
CA ASP A 57 7.91 -12.61 22.81
C ASP A 57 8.48 -11.54 21.85
N PHE A 58 9.70 -11.05 22.13
CA PHE A 58 10.39 -10.11 21.25
C PHE A 58 10.57 -10.68 19.83
N LYS A 59 11.03 -11.94 19.71
CA LYS A 59 11.20 -12.61 18.41
C LYS A 59 9.87 -12.74 17.68
N TYR A 60 8.80 -13.12 18.39
CA TYR A 60 7.47 -13.26 17.82
C TYR A 60 6.95 -11.92 17.27
N ARG A 61 6.95 -10.84 18.06
CA ARG A 61 6.52 -9.50 17.61
C ARG A 61 7.38 -8.97 16.47
N ASN A 62 8.69 -9.19 16.52
CA ASN A 62 9.59 -8.79 15.44
C ASN A 62 9.38 -9.64 14.16
N SER A 63 8.86 -10.87 14.26
CA SER A 63 8.41 -11.64 13.09
C SER A 63 7.17 -11.04 12.46
N LEU A 64 6.14 -10.75 13.27
CA LEU A 64 4.91 -10.11 12.78
C LEU A 64 5.20 -8.78 12.07
N TRP A 65 6.08 -7.95 12.65
CA TRP A 65 6.50 -6.70 12.02
C TRP A 65 7.23 -6.91 10.69
N LYS A 66 8.04 -7.97 10.56
CA LYS A 66 8.70 -8.29 9.28
C LYS A 66 7.68 -8.72 8.25
N ASP A 67 6.68 -9.51 8.64
CA ASP A 67 5.63 -9.97 7.74
C ASP A 67 4.79 -8.78 7.25
N GLU A 68 4.39 -7.88 8.16
CA GLU A 68 3.71 -6.61 7.83
C GLU A 68 4.53 -5.78 6.85
N LYS A 69 5.84 -5.63 7.11
CA LYS A 69 6.75 -4.91 6.22
C LYS A 69 6.80 -5.53 4.82
N ILE A 70 6.89 -6.85 4.72
CA ILE A 70 6.93 -7.55 3.44
C ILE A 70 5.64 -7.32 2.66
N ASP A 71 4.48 -7.40 3.33
CA ASP A 71 3.19 -7.18 2.67
C ASP A 71 3.04 -5.74 2.16
N ILE A 72 3.46 -4.73 2.93
CA ILE A 72 3.45 -3.32 2.49
C ILE A 72 4.38 -3.14 1.28
N GLN A 73 5.60 -3.68 1.33
CA GLN A 73 6.56 -3.58 0.22
C GLN A 73 6.06 -4.24 -1.06
N GLU A 74 5.35 -5.37 -0.94
CA GLU A 74 4.75 -6.05 -2.09
C GLU A 74 3.62 -5.22 -2.71
N VAL A 75 2.82 -4.52 -1.90
CA VAL A 75 1.81 -3.57 -2.40
C VAL A 75 2.46 -2.41 -3.14
N GLU A 76 3.47 -1.78 -2.56
CA GLU A 76 4.21 -0.68 -3.19
C GLU A 76 4.80 -1.11 -4.54
N ARG A 77 5.45 -2.28 -4.58
CA ARG A 77 6.03 -2.85 -5.81
C ARG A 77 4.98 -3.07 -6.90
N ARG A 78 3.80 -3.59 -6.53
CA ARG A 78 2.70 -3.79 -7.49
C ARG A 78 2.14 -2.47 -8.00
N LEU A 79 1.99 -1.47 -7.12
CA LEU A 79 1.53 -0.14 -7.51
C LEU A 79 2.51 0.54 -8.46
N GLU A 80 3.82 0.44 -8.19
CA GLU A 80 4.86 0.93 -9.09
C GLU A 80 4.80 0.23 -10.46
N ALA A 81 4.60 -1.09 -10.50
CA ALA A 81 4.44 -1.82 -11.75
C ALA A 81 3.21 -1.36 -12.55
N VAL A 82 2.09 -1.11 -11.88
CA VAL A 82 0.88 -0.57 -12.51
C VAL A 82 1.13 0.85 -13.03
N GLN A 83 1.76 1.71 -12.23
CA GLN A 83 2.12 3.07 -12.63
C GLN A 83 3.00 3.07 -13.88
N ASN A 84 4.06 2.28 -13.89
CA ASN A 84 4.98 2.16 -15.03
C ASN A 84 4.25 1.64 -16.27
N LYS A 85 3.32 0.68 -16.11
CA LYS A 85 2.51 0.19 -17.23
C LYS A 85 1.60 1.26 -17.81
N ILE A 86 0.95 2.06 -16.96
CA ILE A 86 0.10 3.17 -17.39
C ILE A 86 0.96 4.23 -18.12
N LEU A 87 2.03 4.71 -17.49
CA LEU A 87 2.91 5.73 -18.06
C LEU A 87 3.55 5.30 -19.38
N GLY A 88 3.90 4.02 -19.53
CA GLY A 88 4.41 3.46 -20.79
C GLY A 88 3.33 3.20 -21.85
N SER A 89 2.05 3.22 -21.49
CA SER A 89 0.93 2.99 -22.42
C SER A 89 0.31 4.28 -22.97
N ILE A 90 0.65 5.44 -22.41
CA ILE A 90 0.12 6.74 -22.81
C ILE A 90 1.12 7.50 -23.68
N SER A 91 0.62 8.50 -24.44
CA SER A 91 1.47 9.38 -25.24
C SER A 91 2.42 10.20 -24.37
N GLU A 92 3.68 10.33 -24.78
CA GLU A 92 4.71 11.13 -24.10
C GLU A 92 4.30 12.60 -23.89
N ASN A 93 3.46 13.14 -24.77
CA ASN A 93 2.93 14.50 -24.70
C ASN A 93 2.05 14.74 -23.46
N LEU A 94 1.56 13.68 -22.82
CA LEU A 94 0.70 13.72 -21.63
C LEU A 94 1.51 13.70 -20.34
N LEU A 95 2.76 13.22 -20.37
CA LEU A 95 3.63 13.08 -19.19
C LEU A 95 3.85 14.40 -18.43
N PRO A 96 4.09 15.56 -19.08
CA PRO A 96 4.26 16.82 -18.37
C PRO A 96 3.04 17.21 -17.51
N GLN A 97 1.84 16.78 -17.92
CA GLN A 97 0.58 17.12 -17.26
C GLN A 97 0.32 16.20 -16.06
N LEU A 98 0.87 14.99 -16.08
CA LEU A 98 0.81 14.02 -15.00
C LEU A 98 1.85 14.26 -13.89
N LYS A 99 2.80 15.19 -14.05
CA LYS A 99 3.84 15.49 -13.03
C LYS A 99 3.28 15.85 -11.65
N ARG A 100 2.02 16.28 -11.56
CA ARG A 100 1.34 16.61 -10.29
C ARG A 100 0.57 15.42 -9.70
N SER A 101 0.39 14.34 -10.46
CA SER A 101 -0.25 13.11 -10.00
C SER A 101 0.80 12.22 -9.37
N THR A 102 0.66 11.99 -8.07
CA THR A 102 1.64 11.25 -7.25
C THR A 102 1.23 9.80 -7.02
N THR A 103 -0.03 9.46 -7.29
CA THR A 103 -0.60 8.13 -7.10
C THR A 103 -1.21 7.57 -8.40
N VAL A 104 -1.29 6.25 -8.50
CA VAL A 104 -1.93 5.55 -9.64
C VAL A 104 -3.38 6.01 -9.84
N VAL A 105 -4.14 6.15 -8.76
CA VAL A 105 -5.55 6.59 -8.83
C VAL A 105 -5.67 8.01 -9.40
N GLU A 106 -4.76 8.92 -9.05
CA GLU A 106 -4.73 10.29 -9.59
C GLU A 106 -4.41 10.30 -11.09
N ILE A 107 -3.45 9.47 -11.51
CA ILE A 107 -3.12 9.33 -12.93
C ILE A 107 -4.34 8.80 -13.69
N LEU A 108 -5.01 7.76 -13.17
CA LEU A 108 -6.21 7.18 -13.79
C LEU A 108 -7.38 8.17 -13.83
N GLN A 109 -7.62 8.94 -12.76
CA GLN A 109 -8.64 9.99 -12.72
C GLN A 109 -8.35 11.08 -13.75
N HIS A 110 -7.13 11.57 -13.82
CA HIS A 110 -6.74 12.58 -14.80
C HIS A 110 -6.89 12.08 -16.25
N LEU A 111 -6.53 10.83 -16.52
CA LEU A 111 -6.74 10.22 -17.83
C LEU A 111 -8.23 10.06 -18.14
N ASN A 112 -9.03 9.61 -17.17
CA ASN A 112 -10.47 9.48 -17.31
C ASN A 112 -11.11 10.83 -17.65
N ASP A 113 -10.83 11.89 -16.89
CA ASP A 113 -11.41 13.22 -17.13
C ASP A 113 -11.07 13.79 -18.51
N ARG A 114 -9.85 13.51 -19.00
CA ARG A 114 -9.39 14.03 -20.29
C ARG A 114 -9.91 13.24 -21.50
N PHE A 115 -9.99 11.92 -21.37
CA PHE A 115 -10.37 11.02 -22.47
C PHE A 115 -11.81 10.54 -22.40
N ARG A 116 -12.57 10.93 -21.36
CA ARG A 116 -14.00 10.63 -21.29
C ARG A 116 -14.66 11.18 -22.56
N PRO A 117 -15.32 10.33 -23.37
CA PRO A 117 -16.03 10.81 -24.53
C PRO A 117 -17.08 11.81 -24.06
N THR A 118 -17.00 13.05 -24.58
CA THR A 118 -18.07 14.04 -24.42
C THR A 118 -19.36 13.43 -24.95
N ASP A 119 -20.50 13.74 -24.34
CA ASP A 119 -21.80 13.09 -24.62
C ASP A 119 -22.21 13.02 -26.11
N GLN A 120 -21.61 13.83 -26.98
CA GLN A 120 -21.79 13.73 -28.44
C GLN A 120 -21.22 12.44 -29.05
N ALA A 121 -20.11 11.90 -28.52
CA ALA A 121 -19.49 10.66 -29.01
C ALA A 121 -20.14 9.38 -28.45
N ARG A 122 -20.99 9.50 -27.42
CA ARG A 122 -21.73 8.36 -26.81
C ARG A 122 -23.07 8.05 -27.49
N LYS A 123 -23.52 8.91 -28.41
CA LYS A 123 -24.81 8.81 -29.11
C LYS A 123 -24.70 8.25 -30.54
N GLN A 124 -23.52 7.77 -30.95
CA GLN A 124 -23.31 7.14 -32.26
C GLN A 124 -23.34 5.62 -32.15
#